data_AF-K9XFG6-F1
#
_entry.id   AF-K9XFG6-F1
#
_cell.length_a   1.000
_cell.length_b   1.000
_cell.length_c   1.000
_cell.angle_alpha   90.00
_cell.angle_beta   90.00
_cell.angle_gamma   90.00
#
_symmetry.space_group_name_H-M   'P 1'
#
loop_
_entity.id
_entity.type
_entity.pdbx_description
1 polymer ?
#
loop_
_entity_poly.entity_id
_entity_poly.type
_entity_poly.pdbx_seq_one_letter_code
_entity_poly.pdbx_strand_id
1 'polypeptide(L)'
;MRKFLAKWWLQHWIYLCLGLGLLIFAIACTPIDRLSTPASLNSRYTDEQPALSGDGRYVAFISNRDGSRHLLLYDLQAQVLLPLPRLQDRPEAVAESPSISYTGRYIVCIINDQGRPSLVLYDRVTQQRQILSRWYQGWVRNPSISPDGRYIVVESSINGQWDIEVLDRGSRIELDIPDGVPIEGRKS
;
A
#
# COMPACT_ATOMS: atom_id res chain seq x y z
N MET A 1 -16.34 8.21 -70.02
CA MET A 1 -16.83 7.58 -68.78
C MET A 1 -15.64 7.01 -67.98
N ARG A 2 -15.04 7.77 -67.04
CA ARG A 2 -13.96 7.24 -66.15
C ARG A 2 -13.61 8.11 -64.93
N LYS A 3 -14.42 9.13 -64.60
CA LYS A 3 -14.14 10.06 -63.48
C LYS A 3 -14.96 9.77 -62.20
N PHE A 4 -16.01 8.94 -62.28
CA PHE A 4 -16.88 8.66 -61.13
C PHE A 4 -16.34 7.58 -60.18
N LEU A 5 -15.59 6.59 -60.69
CA LEU A 5 -15.04 5.49 -59.88
C LEU A 5 -13.94 5.93 -58.89
N ALA A 6 -13.14 6.94 -59.25
CA ALA A 6 -12.01 7.40 -58.41
C ALA A 6 -12.46 8.16 -57.15
N LYS A 7 -13.57 8.90 -57.23
CA LYS A 7 -14.07 9.73 -56.12
C LYS A 7 -14.73 8.88 -55.03
N TRP A 8 -15.44 7.82 -55.44
CA TRP A 8 -16.04 6.85 -54.52
C TRP A 8 -14.97 6.03 -53.78
N TRP A 9 -13.90 5.66 -54.49
CA TRP A 9 -12.75 4.98 -53.89
C TRP A 9 -12.04 5.83 -52.83
N LEU A 10 -11.66 7.08 -53.14
CA LEU A 10 -10.93 7.93 -52.20
C LEU A 10 -11.71 8.19 -50.91
N GLN A 11 -13.02 8.39 -51.03
CA GLN A 11 -13.90 8.64 -49.89
C GLN A 11 -14.08 7.39 -49.02
N HIS A 12 -14.03 6.19 -49.61
CA HIS A 12 -14.07 4.92 -48.87
C HIS A 12 -12.83 4.73 -47.98
N TRP A 13 -11.63 5.07 -48.50
CA TRP A 13 -10.39 4.99 -47.73
C TRP A 13 -10.33 6.01 -46.59
N ILE A 14 -10.91 7.20 -46.77
CA ILE A 14 -11.01 8.20 -45.70
C ILE A 14 -11.88 7.68 -44.54
N TYR A 15 -13.04 7.08 -44.84
CA TYR A 15 -13.88 6.49 -43.80
C TYR A 15 -13.26 5.25 -43.16
N LEU A 16 -12.51 4.45 -43.93
CA LEU A 16 -11.77 3.31 -43.40
C LEU A 16 -10.67 3.75 -42.41
N CYS A 17 -9.90 4.79 -42.76
CA CYS A 17 -8.87 5.37 -41.89
C CYS A 17 -9.46 6.05 -40.64
N LEU A 18 -10.59 6.76 -40.78
CA LEU A 18 -11.32 7.35 -39.65
C LEU A 18 -11.89 6.27 -38.71
N GLY A 19 -12.43 5.19 -39.25
CA GLY A 19 -12.90 4.04 -38.48
C GLY A 19 -11.77 3.32 -37.74
N LEU A 20 -10.62 3.10 -38.41
CA LEU A 20 -9.44 2.49 -37.79
C LEU A 20 -8.84 3.39 -36.70
N GLY A 21 -8.81 4.71 -36.92
CA GLY A 21 -8.34 5.69 -35.93
C GLY A 21 -9.22 5.74 -34.67
N LEU A 22 -10.55 5.67 -34.82
CA LEU A 22 -11.50 5.56 -33.72
C LEU A 22 -11.35 4.24 -32.94
N LEU A 23 -11.07 3.13 -33.62
CA LEU A 23 -10.83 1.84 -33.00
C LEU A 23 -9.54 1.85 -32.15
N ILE A 24 -8.46 2.47 -32.65
CA ILE A 24 -7.19 2.61 -31.91
C ILE A 24 -7.37 3.52 -30.68
N PHE A 25 -8.16 4.60 -30.80
CA PHE A 25 -8.50 5.48 -29.66
C PHE A 25 -9.31 4.74 -28.58
N ALA A 26 -10.22 3.85 -28.98
CA ALA A 26 -10.99 3.05 -28.03
C ALA A 26 -10.14 2.00 -27.30
N ILE A 27 -9.12 1.42 -27.97
CA ILE A 27 -8.17 0.49 -27.34
C ILE A 27 -7.20 1.21 -26.40
N ALA A 28 -6.83 2.47 -26.68
CA ALA A 28 -5.99 3.29 -25.81
C ALA A 28 -6.67 3.70 -24.48
N CYS A 29 -8.00 3.51 -24.37
CA CYS A 29 -8.79 3.82 -23.19
C CYS A 29 -9.05 2.60 -22.29
N THR A 30 -8.28 1.52 -22.43
CA THR A 30 -8.24 0.51 -21.36
C THR A 30 -7.43 1.06 -20.19
N PRO A 31 -7.94 1.04 -18.95
CA PRO A 31 -7.12 1.35 -17.80
C PRO A 31 -5.90 0.43 -17.85
N ILE A 32 -4.71 1.02 -17.95
CA ILE A 32 -3.46 0.28 -17.73
C ILE A 32 -3.57 -0.26 -16.31
N ASP A 33 -3.75 -1.57 -16.16
CA ASP A 33 -3.50 -2.26 -14.91
C ASP A 33 -2.03 -2.02 -14.58
N ARG A 34 -1.77 -0.97 -13.77
CA ARG A 34 -0.42 -0.50 -13.42
C ARG A 34 0.37 -1.50 -12.58
N LEU A 35 -0.18 -2.69 -12.31
CA LEU A 35 0.36 -3.67 -11.36
C LEU A 35 0.86 -4.97 -12.00
N SER A 36 0.99 -5.05 -13.33
CA SER A 36 1.26 -6.33 -14.02
C SER A 36 2.70 -6.54 -14.49
N THR A 37 3.66 -5.75 -14.03
CA THR A 37 5.08 -6.17 -14.08
C THR A 37 5.43 -6.81 -12.75
N PRO A 38 6.20 -7.92 -12.70
CA PRO A 38 6.77 -8.39 -11.45
C PRO A 38 7.70 -7.29 -10.95
N ALA A 39 7.15 -6.45 -10.09
CA ALA A 39 7.81 -5.22 -9.69
C ALA A 39 8.94 -5.61 -8.74
N SER A 40 10.16 -5.26 -9.15
CA SER A 40 11.38 -5.51 -8.39
C SER A 40 11.37 -4.74 -7.07
N LEU A 41 12.14 -5.20 -6.08
CA LEU A 41 12.34 -4.49 -4.82
C LEU A 41 12.77 -3.04 -5.08
N ASN A 42 13.82 -2.86 -5.89
CA ASN A 42 14.33 -1.55 -6.29
C ASN A 42 13.62 -1.03 -7.54
N SER A 43 13.53 0.29 -7.65
CA SER A 43 13.01 0.99 -8.82
C SER A 43 13.88 2.20 -9.19
N ARG A 44 13.55 2.88 -10.30
CA ARG A 44 14.14 4.19 -10.67
C ARG A 44 13.52 5.37 -9.92
N TYR A 45 12.56 5.08 -9.05
CA TYR A 45 11.83 6.06 -8.26
C TYR A 45 12.43 6.13 -6.85
N THR A 46 11.86 6.96 -5.98
CA THR A 46 12.28 7.04 -4.59
C THR A 46 11.73 5.82 -3.86
N ASP A 47 12.64 4.97 -3.35
CA ASP A 47 12.35 3.86 -2.45
C ASP A 47 13.05 4.15 -1.11
N GLU A 48 12.28 4.36 -0.05
CA GLU A 48 12.78 4.91 1.22
C GLU A 48 12.07 4.30 2.45
N GLN A 49 12.59 4.61 3.64
CA GLN A 49 12.02 4.20 4.93
C GLN A 49 11.73 2.68 5.03
N PRO A 50 12.74 1.80 4.80
CA PRO A 50 12.52 0.37 4.86
C PRO A 50 12.34 -0.12 6.31
N ALA A 51 11.50 -1.13 6.48
CA ALA A 51 11.30 -1.88 7.72
C ALA A 51 11.26 -3.38 7.41
N LEU A 52 12.09 -4.16 8.12
CA LEU A 52 12.20 -5.61 7.96
C LEU A 52 11.34 -6.31 9.01
N SER A 53 10.60 -7.35 8.63
CA SER A 53 9.87 -8.22 9.57
C SER A 53 10.82 -8.97 10.49
N GLY A 54 10.36 -9.35 11.67
CA GLY A 54 11.20 -10.02 12.68
C GLY A 54 11.74 -11.39 12.25
N ASP A 55 11.01 -12.08 11.36
CA ASP A 55 11.44 -13.32 10.70
C ASP A 55 12.36 -13.10 9.49
N GLY A 56 12.59 -11.85 9.10
CA GLY A 56 13.42 -11.47 7.95
C GLY A 56 12.83 -11.78 6.58
N ARG A 57 11.56 -12.18 6.49
CA ARG A 57 10.93 -12.55 5.21
C ARG A 57 10.41 -11.36 4.41
N TYR A 58 9.92 -10.32 5.08
CA TYR A 58 9.22 -9.21 4.42
C TYR A 58 9.92 -7.88 4.63
N VAL A 59 9.95 -7.06 3.59
CA VAL A 59 10.38 -5.66 3.65
C VAL A 59 9.18 -4.77 3.33
N ALA A 60 8.75 -3.99 4.31
CA ALA A 60 7.83 -2.87 4.11
C ALA A 60 8.67 -1.62 3.77
N PHE A 61 8.25 -0.83 2.79
CA PHE A 61 8.97 0.40 2.42
C PHE A 61 8.05 1.39 1.72
N ILE A 62 8.42 2.66 1.70
CA ILE A 62 7.69 3.71 1.01
C ILE A 62 8.26 3.88 -0.40
N SER A 63 7.38 3.94 -1.39
CA SER A 63 7.77 4.16 -2.78
C SER A 63 6.82 5.14 -3.47
N ASN A 64 7.36 5.96 -4.37
CA ASN A 64 6.54 6.81 -5.26
C ASN A 64 6.42 6.26 -6.70
N ARG A 65 6.63 4.96 -6.89
CA ARG A 65 6.64 4.30 -8.22
C ARG A 65 5.31 4.29 -8.97
N ASP A 66 4.19 4.51 -8.28
CA ASP A 66 2.85 4.56 -8.87
C ASP A 66 2.27 5.99 -8.97
N GLY A 67 3.07 7.00 -8.60
CA GLY A 67 2.74 8.42 -8.69
C GLY A 67 2.43 9.10 -7.35
N SER A 68 2.27 8.33 -6.26
CA SER A 68 2.11 8.84 -4.89
C SER A 68 3.00 8.04 -3.93
N ARG A 69 3.34 8.59 -2.77
CA ARG A 69 4.16 7.88 -1.76
C ARG A 69 3.28 6.84 -1.07
N HIS A 70 3.38 5.59 -1.48
CA HIS A 70 2.63 4.48 -0.93
C HIS A 70 3.51 3.46 -0.23
N LEU A 71 2.90 2.78 0.74
CA LEU A 71 3.49 1.62 1.37
C LEU A 71 3.45 0.44 0.40
N LEU A 72 4.61 -0.18 0.19
CA LEU A 72 4.77 -1.44 -0.52
C LEU A 72 5.30 -2.52 0.43
N LEU A 73 4.98 -3.77 0.12
CA LEU A 73 5.46 -4.94 0.85
C LEU A 73 6.12 -5.91 -0.12
N TYR A 74 7.39 -6.23 0.11
CA TYR A 74 8.14 -7.18 -0.69
C TYR A 74 8.38 -8.46 0.11
N ASP A 75 8.08 -9.61 -0.49
CA ASP A 75 8.47 -10.92 0.03
C ASP A 75 9.86 -11.26 -0.50
N LEU A 76 10.86 -11.31 0.39
CA LEU A 76 12.26 -11.61 0.05
C LEU A 76 12.46 -13.06 -0.40
N GLN A 77 11.61 -13.99 0.06
CA GLN A 77 11.70 -15.39 -0.29
C GLN A 77 11.07 -15.65 -1.66
N ALA A 78 9.87 -15.11 -1.89
CA ALA A 78 9.15 -15.26 -3.16
C ALA A 78 9.61 -14.24 -4.23
N GLN A 79 10.41 -13.25 -3.84
CA GLN A 79 10.92 -12.18 -4.68
C GLN A 79 9.82 -11.38 -5.40
N VAL A 80 8.71 -11.14 -4.72
CA VAL A 80 7.52 -10.51 -5.31
C VAL A 80 6.95 -9.41 -4.40
N LEU A 81 6.42 -8.35 -5.01
CA LEU A 81 5.60 -7.38 -4.29
C LEU A 81 4.22 -7.97 -3.99
N LEU A 82 3.82 -7.87 -2.73
CA LEU A 82 2.52 -8.32 -2.26
C LEU A 82 1.52 -7.16 -2.27
N PRO A 83 0.27 -7.40 -2.69
CA PRO A 83 -0.76 -6.38 -2.61
C PRO A 83 -1.12 -6.09 -1.15
N LEU A 84 -1.54 -4.86 -0.88
CA LEU A 84 -2.09 -4.43 0.42
C LEU A 84 -3.52 -3.89 0.24
N PRO A 85 -4.52 -4.76 -0.04
CA PRO A 85 -5.90 -4.34 -0.25
C PRO A 85 -6.43 -3.54 0.94
N ARG A 86 -7.34 -2.58 0.68
CA ARG A 86 -7.91 -1.66 1.68
C ARG A 86 -6.96 -0.62 2.25
N LEU A 87 -5.66 -0.90 2.27
CA LEU A 87 -4.66 0.08 2.67
C LEU A 87 -4.43 1.12 1.57
N GLN A 88 -4.47 0.68 0.30
CA GLN A 88 -4.22 1.49 -0.89
C GLN A 88 -5.51 1.96 -1.60
N ASP A 89 -6.69 1.87 -0.97
CA ASP A 89 -7.98 2.29 -1.56
C ASP A 89 -8.08 3.80 -1.83
N ARG A 90 -7.14 4.59 -1.27
CA ARG A 90 -7.05 6.05 -1.42
C ARG A 90 -5.73 6.39 -2.12
N PRO A 91 -5.69 6.42 -3.47
CA PRO A 91 -4.45 6.59 -4.23
C PRO A 91 -3.79 7.98 -4.05
N GLU A 92 -4.53 8.96 -3.54
CA GLU A 92 -4.03 10.28 -3.19
C GLU A 92 -3.41 10.35 -1.78
N ALA A 93 -3.64 9.35 -0.93
CA ALA A 93 -3.13 9.35 0.43
C ALA A 93 -1.63 9.02 0.45
N VAL A 94 -0.89 9.71 1.30
CA VAL A 94 0.57 9.50 1.43
C VAL A 94 0.85 8.66 2.66
N ALA A 95 1.61 7.58 2.49
CA ALA A 95 2.09 6.71 3.55
C ALA A 95 3.53 7.06 3.96
N GLU A 96 3.81 7.00 5.26
CA GLU A 96 5.13 7.28 5.84
C GLU A 96 5.41 6.38 7.05
N SER A 97 6.70 6.26 7.39
CA SER A 97 7.25 5.63 8.60
C SER A 97 6.62 4.27 8.92
N PRO A 98 6.79 3.26 8.03
CA PRO A 98 6.25 1.94 8.28
C PRO A 98 7.05 1.18 9.35
N SER A 99 6.36 0.31 10.08
CA SER A 99 6.96 -0.69 10.97
C SER A 99 6.13 -1.98 10.92
N ILE A 100 6.80 -3.12 10.95
CA ILE A 100 6.22 -4.43 10.64
C ILE A 100 6.53 -5.43 11.78
N SER A 101 5.55 -6.28 12.13
CA SER A 101 5.66 -7.26 13.22
C SER A 101 6.46 -8.52 12.81
N TYR A 102 6.56 -9.53 13.68
CA TYR A 102 7.46 -10.67 13.54
C TYR A 102 7.29 -11.46 12.23
N THR A 103 6.12 -12.09 12.00
CA THR A 103 5.80 -12.75 10.71
C THR A 103 5.31 -11.75 9.66
N GLY A 104 5.35 -10.47 10.01
CA GLY A 104 4.84 -9.36 9.24
C GLY A 104 3.33 -9.36 9.08
N ARG A 105 2.56 -10.03 9.97
CA ARG A 105 1.09 -9.96 9.96
C ARG A 105 0.57 -8.54 10.11
N TYR A 106 1.14 -7.80 11.05
CA TYR A 106 0.75 -6.44 11.38
C TYR A 106 1.75 -5.45 10.79
N ILE A 107 1.22 -4.40 10.17
CA ILE A 107 1.99 -3.24 9.72
C ILE A 107 1.38 -2.00 10.35
N VAL A 108 2.19 -1.15 10.96
CA VAL A 108 1.80 0.20 11.34
C VAL A 108 2.47 1.22 10.44
N CYS A 109 1.76 2.29 10.11
CA CYS A 109 2.29 3.40 9.34
C CYS A 109 1.50 4.68 9.64
N ILE A 110 2.04 5.82 9.21
CA ILE A 110 1.30 7.07 9.14
C ILE A 110 0.68 7.17 7.75
N ILE A 111 -0.63 7.41 7.69
CA ILE A 111 -1.33 7.76 6.46
C ILE A 111 -1.80 9.20 6.58
N ASN A 112 -1.35 10.05 5.68
CA ASN A 112 -1.80 11.42 5.53
C ASN A 112 -2.82 11.50 4.40
N ASP A 113 -4.08 11.71 4.77
CA ASP A 113 -5.18 11.99 3.85
C ASP A 113 -5.57 13.46 4.03
N GLN A 114 -5.27 14.29 3.03
CA GLN A 114 -5.62 15.72 2.99
C GLN A 114 -5.08 16.57 4.16
N GLY A 115 -3.87 16.28 4.64
CA GLY A 115 -3.18 17.08 5.66
C GLY A 115 -3.40 16.60 7.10
N ARG A 116 -4.15 15.50 7.31
CA ARG A 116 -4.34 14.89 8.63
C ARG A 116 -3.61 13.55 8.73
N PRO A 117 -2.41 13.49 9.33
CA PRO A 117 -1.73 12.22 9.56
C PRO A 117 -2.49 11.38 10.57
N SER A 118 -2.66 10.11 10.22
CA SER A 118 -3.34 9.12 11.05
C SER A 118 -2.42 7.92 11.27
N LEU A 119 -2.30 7.48 12.52
CA LEU A 119 -1.69 6.21 12.84
C LEU A 119 -2.63 5.09 12.41
N VAL A 120 -2.18 4.28 11.46
CA VAL A 120 -2.95 3.17 10.89
C VAL A 120 -2.26 1.86 11.20
N LEU A 121 -3.02 0.90 11.74
CA LEU A 121 -2.66 -0.50 11.85
C LEU A 121 -3.34 -1.27 10.72
N TYR A 122 -2.56 -2.05 9.98
CA TYR A 122 -3.04 -2.96 8.95
C TYR A 122 -2.78 -4.41 9.37
N ASP A 123 -3.82 -5.24 9.36
CA ASP A 123 -3.72 -6.69 9.54
C ASP A 123 -3.80 -7.35 8.16
N ARG A 124 -2.69 -7.95 7.71
CA ARG A 124 -2.60 -8.62 6.41
C ARG A 124 -3.44 -9.88 6.30
N VAL A 125 -3.69 -10.58 7.41
CA VAL A 125 -4.47 -11.83 7.43
C VAL A 125 -5.94 -11.51 7.17
N THR A 126 -6.47 -10.49 7.84
CA THR A 126 -7.87 -10.06 7.66
C THR A 126 -8.05 -9.03 6.54
N GLN A 127 -6.93 -8.47 6.04
CA GLN A 127 -6.87 -7.38 5.08
C GLN A 127 -7.66 -6.14 5.56
N GLN A 128 -7.66 -5.90 6.87
CA GLN A 128 -8.37 -4.78 7.48
C GLN A 128 -7.40 -3.71 7.94
N ARG A 129 -7.77 -2.45 7.77
CA ARG A 129 -7.08 -1.31 8.37
C ARG A 129 -7.89 -0.72 9.52
N GLN A 130 -7.20 -0.33 10.58
CA GLN A 130 -7.76 0.35 11.74
C GLN A 130 -6.99 1.66 11.97
N ILE A 131 -7.72 2.77 12.11
CA ILE A 131 -7.15 4.05 12.55
C ILE A 131 -7.07 4.02 14.07
N LEU A 132 -5.86 4.09 14.63
CA LEU A 132 -5.60 4.07 16.07
C LEU A 132 -5.60 5.47 16.69
N SER A 133 -5.31 6.50 15.89
CA SER A 133 -5.22 7.89 16.38
C SER A 133 -6.53 8.69 16.26
N ARG A 134 -7.71 8.04 16.17
CA ARG A 134 -8.99 8.76 15.97
C ARG A 134 -9.27 9.83 17.02
N TRP A 135 -8.80 9.59 18.24
CA TRP A 135 -9.02 10.44 19.41
C TRP A 135 -7.85 11.39 19.69
N TYR A 136 -6.77 11.30 18.92
CA TYR A 136 -5.60 12.18 19.07
C TYR A 136 -5.98 13.57 18.55
N GLN A 137 -5.86 14.57 19.43
CA GLN A 137 -6.07 15.97 19.10
C GLN A 137 -4.76 16.66 18.62
N GLY A 138 -3.66 15.92 18.51
CA GLY A 138 -2.36 16.38 18.03
C GLY A 138 -1.82 15.57 16.85
N TRP A 139 -0.57 15.84 16.48
CA TRP A 139 0.15 15.14 15.43
C TRP A 139 0.69 13.81 15.96
N VAL A 140 0.82 12.83 15.06
CA VAL A 140 1.45 11.53 15.32
C VAL A 140 2.48 11.24 14.25
N ARG A 141 3.64 10.69 14.63
CA ARG A 141 4.68 10.29 13.68
C ARG A 141 5.55 9.15 14.23
N ASN A 142 6.36 8.56 13.34
CA ASN A 142 7.39 7.56 13.66
C ASN A 142 6.87 6.38 14.52
N PRO A 143 5.82 5.68 14.10
CA PRO A 143 5.33 4.53 14.87
C PRO A 143 6.29 3.34 14.78
N SER A 144 6.35 2.54 15.84
CA SER A 144 6.99 1.23 15.83
C SER A 144 6.11 0.21 16.53
N ILE A 145 5.89 -0.94 15.91
CA ILE A 145 5.12 -2.05 16.49
C ILE A 145 6.05 -3.10 17.10
N SER A 146 5.66 -3.70 18.22
CA SER A 146 6.39 -4.82 18.82
C SER A 146 6.31 -6.08 17.95
N PRO A 147 7.28 -7.00 18.05
CA PRO A 147 7.30 -8.23 17.25
C PRO A 147 6.02 -9.07 17.38
N ASP A 148 5.48 -9.19 18.60
CA ASP A 148 4.22 -9.89 18.88
C ASP A 148 2.96 -9.12 18.46
N GLY A 149 3.13 -7.90 17.96
CA GLY A 149 2.07 -7.01 17.56
C GLY A 149 1.36 -6.28 18.70
N ARG A 150 1.62 -6.58 19.98
CA ARG A 150 0.80 -6.06 21.10
C ARG A 150 0.97 -4.58 21.38
N TYR A 151 2.20 -4.09 21.38
CA TYR A 151 2.53 -2.72 21.72
C TYR A 151 2.86 -1.93 20.48
N ILE A 152 2.42 -0.68 20.45
CA ILE A 152 2.83 0.30 19.44
C ILE A 152 3.39 1.51 20.17
N VAL A 153 4.59 1.92 19.85
CA VAL A 153 5.15 3.20 20.30
C VAL A 153 5.01 4.24 19.21
N VAL A 154 4.75 5.49 19.58
CA VAL A 154 4.57 6.59 18.63
C VAL A 154 5.04 7.91 19.24
N GLU A 155 5.55 8.82 18.40
CA GLU A 155 5.74 10.22 18.79
C GLU A 155 4.40 10.96 18.65
N SER A 156 3.90 11.55 19.73
CA SER A 156 2.63 12.30 19.75
C SER A 156 2.86 13.75 20.19
N SER A 157 2.00 14.67 19.72
CA SER A 157 2.01 16.07 20.14
C SER A 157 0.72 16.51 20.87
N ILE A 158 0.00 15.59 21.51
CA ILE A 158 -1.37 15.81 22.02
C ILE A 158 -1.44 16.95 23.04
N ASN A 159 -0.41 17.13 23.86
CA ASN A 159 -0.32 18.15 24.91
C ASN A 159 0.50 19.39 24.49
N GLY A 160 0.86 19.52 23.20
CA GLY A 160 1.66 20.64 22.68
C GLY A 160 3.18 20.45 22.74
N GLN A 161 3.68 19.37 23.35
CA GLN A 161 5.07 18.93 23.27
C GLN A 161 5.15 17.55 22.60
N TRP A 162 6.30 17.19 22.04
CA TRP A 162 6.51 15.86 21.46
C TRP A 162 6.88 14.87 22.57
N ASP A 163 6.02 13.87 22.79
CA ASP A 163 6.22 12.80 23.75
C ASP A 163 6.24 11.43 23.07
N ILE A 164 6.85 10.44 23.74
CA ILE A 164 6.75 9.04 23.35
C ILE A 164 5.57 8.41 24.08
N GLU A 165 4.61 7.89 23.32
CA GLU A 165 3.46 7.19 23.85
C GLU A 165 3.52 5.70 23.52
N VAL A 166 3.02 4.88 24.45
CA VAL A 166 2.89 3.43 24.29
C VAL A 166 1.41 3.08 24.24
N LEU A 167 0.97 2.48 23.14
CA LEU A 167 -0.37 1.94 22.96
C LEU A 167 -0.33 0.43 23.19
N ASP A 168 -0.98 -0.05 24.26
CA ASP A 168 -1.26 -1.47 24.47
C ASP A 168 -2.56 -1.83 23.74
N ARG A 169 -2.50 -2.70 22.73
CA ARG A 169 -3.68 -3.18 22.00
C ARG A 169 -4.54 -4.16 22.82
N GLY A 170 -4.07 -4.54 24.02
CA GLY A 170 -4.78 -5.38 24.98
C GLY A 170 -4.56 -6.87 24.78
N SER A 171 -5.06 -7.68 25.71
CA SER A 171 -4.88 -9.15 25.70
C SER A 171 -5.86 -9.93 24.81
N ARG A 172 -6.78 -9.23 24.15
CA ARG A 172 -7.82 -9.83 23.29
C ARG A 172 -7.49 -9.76 21.80
N ILE A 173 -6.33 -9.19 21.44
CA ILE A 173 -5.85 -9.27 20.08
C ILE A 173 -5.30 -10.66 19.80
N GLU A 174 -5.26 -11.00 18.52
CA GLU A 174 -4.39 -12.08 18.07
C GLU A 174 -2.95 -11.55 18.05
N LEU A 175 -2.02 -12.31 18.63
CA LEU A 175 -0.61 -11.95 18.61
C LEU A 175 0.02 -12.43 17.30
N ASP A 176 1.04 -11.70 16.85
CA ASP A 176 1.93 -12.17 15.79
C ASP A 176 3.01 -13.06 16.40
N ILE A 177 2.71 -14.35 16.51
CA ILE A 177 3.63 -15.36 17.04
C ILE A 177 4.34 -16.10 15.92
N PRO A 178 5.61 -16.53 16.14
CA PRO A 178 6.31 -17.36 15.17
C PRO A 178 5.53 -18.62 14.81
N ASP A 179 5.62 -19.04 13.54
CA ASP A 179 5.02 -20.27 13.07
C ASP A 179 5.52 -21.47 13.90
N GLY A 180 4.60 -22.37 14.25
CA GLY A 180 4.90 -23.60 15.00
C GLY A 180 5.06 -23.42 16.52
N VAL A 181 4.86 -22.22 17.06
CA VAL A 181 4.80 -22.02 18.52
C VAL A 181 3.51 -22.63 19.07
N PRO A 182 3.58 -23.55 20.06
CA PRO A 182 2.39 -24.08 20.70
C PRO A 182 1.62 -22.96 21.41
N ILE A 183 0.34 -22.80 21.05
CA ILE A 183 -0.60 -22.01 21.85
C ILE A 183 -0.86 -22.79 23.16
N GLU A 184 -0.22 -22.38 24.25
CA GLU A 184 -0.55 -22.91 25.57
C GLU A 184 -2.04 -22.65 25.83
N GLY A 185 -2.82 -23.74 25.76
CA GLY A 185 -4.26 -23.69 25.89
C GLY A 185 -4.65 -23.08 27.23
N ARG A 186 -5.54 -22.09 27.17
CA ARG A 186 -6.32 -21.63 28.31
C ARG A 186 -7.03 -22.87 28.87
N LYS A 187 -6.55 -23.42 29.98
CA LYS A 187 -7.28 -24.46 30.71
C LYS A 187 -8.67 -23.89 31.01
N SER A 188 -9.69 -24.57 30.49
CA SER A 188 -11.11 -24.33 30.78
C SER A 188 -11.38 -24.48 32.27
#